data_AF-A0A7S2UDJ0-F1
#
_entry.id   AF-A0A7S2UDJ0-F1
#
_cell.length_a   1.000
_cell.length_b   1.000
_cell.length_c   1.000
_cell.angle_alpha   90.00
_cell.angle_beta   90.00
_cell.angle_gamma   90.00
#
_symmetry.space_group_name_H-M   'P 1'
#
loop_
_entity.id
_entity.type
_entity.pdbx_description
1 polymer ?
#
loop_
_entity_poly.entity_id
_entity_poly.type
_entity_poly.pdbx_seq_one_letter_code
_entity_poly.pdbx_strand_id
1 'polypeptide(L)'
;PAPTPTKVTGTGTTIATNPKTNNSGKNLLELRDFVLQNTITTEQDLLVESSPQSKALKWLFVTDVMQEKVEHMDRDTLIRYALGTLYYSTNNVPSTQGGRSKEEIWKMETDWLSPNSVCGWFGITCGGARDDASEVVGIALPGNGLGGTLPKELATLT
;
A
#
# COMPACT_ATOMS: atom_id res chain seq x y z
N PRO A 1 -54.98 -30.83 54.61
CA PRO A 1 -53.72 -31.44 54.13
C PRO A 1 -53.82 -31.77 52.63
N ALA A 2 -53.32 -30.86 51.81
CA ALA A 2 -53.14 -30.99 50.37
C ALA A 2 -51.65 -30.72 50.08
N PRO A 3 -50.96 -31.54 49.26
CA PRO A 3 -49.53 -31.39 49.06
C PRO A 3 -49.17 -30.37 47.98
N THR A 4 -48.14 -29.60 48.31
CA THR A 4 -47.42 -28.54 47.60
C THR A 4 -46.81 -29.00 46.27
N PRO A 5 -46.79 -28.15 45.20
CA PRO A 5 -46.05 -28.45 43.98
C PRO A 5 -44.58 -27.97 44.03
N THR A 6 -43.72 -28.85 43.55
CA THR A 6 -42.25 -28.84 43.49
C THR A 6 -41.69 -27.76 42.54
N LYS A 7 -40.64 -27.07 43.00
CA LYS A 7 -39.83 -26.10 42.23
C LYS A 7 -38.82 -26.83 41.35
N VAL A 8 -38.93 -26.69 40.02
CA VAL A 8 -37.97 -27.22 39.04
C VAL A 8 -36.91 -26.15 38.76
N THR A 9 -35.65 -26.48 39.05
CA THR A 9 -34.46 -25.65 38.81
C THR A 9 -33.97 -25.90 37.38
N GLY A 10 -34.09 -24.89 36.52
CA GLY A 10 -33.56 -24.93 35.15
C GLY A 10 -32.08 -24.57 35.10
N THR A 11 -31.27 -25.52 34.64
CA THR A 11 -29.86 -25.35 34.27
C THR A 11 -29.75 -24.48 33.01
N GLY A 12 -29.38 -23.21 33.19
CA GLY A 12 -28.98 -22.33 32.10
C GLY A 12 -27.47 -22.44 31.86
N THR A 13 -27.09 -23.22 30.85
CA THR A 13 -25.72 -23.28 30.33
C THR A 13 -25.31 -21.88 29.84
N THR A 14 -24.41 -21.23 30.57
CA THR A 14 -23.67 -20.07 30.07
C THR A 14 -22.80 -20.52 28.91
N ILE A 15 -23.25 -20.21 27.69
CA ILE A 15 -22.40 -20.26 26.50
C ILE A 15 -21.38 -19.13 26.68
N ALA A 16 -20.15 -19.49 27.03
CA ALA A 16 -19.00 -18.61 26.87
C ALA A 16 -18.86 -18.31 25.37
N THR A 17 -19.25 -17.12 24.95
CA THR A 17 -18.87 -16.58 23.65
C THR A 17 -17.37 -16.27 23.70
N ASN A 18 -16.59 -17.24 23.24
CA ASN A 18 -15.17 -17.11 23.01
C ASN A 18 -14.94 -16.03 21.94
N PRO A 19 -14.29 -14.89 22.21
CA PRO A 19 -13.95 -13.93 21.16
C PRO A 19 -12.69 -14.45 20.46
N LYS A 20 -12.88 -15.32 19.47
CA LYS A 20 -11.87 -15.62 18.46
C LYS A 20 -12.47 -15.42 17.07
N THR A 21 -12.78 -14.17 16.75
CA THR A 21 -12.76 -13.73 15.36
C THR A 21 -11.31 -13.35 15.06
N ASN A 22 -10.55 -14.28 14.47
CA ASN A 22 -9.24 -13.97 13.93
C ASN A 22 -9.42 -12.95 12.80
N ASN A 23 -9.22 -11.69 13.14
CA ASN A 23 -9.07 -10.56 12.24
C ASN A 23 -7.70 -10.66 11.53
N SER A 24 -7.69 -11.02 10.25
CA SER A 24 -6.55 -10.74 9.36
C SER A 24 -7.00 -10.41 7.92
N GLY A 25 -8.25 -9.97 7.73
CA GLY A 25 -8.84 -9.76 6.41
C GLY A 25 -8.47 -8.41 5.78
N LYS A 26 -7.19 -8.17 5.50
CA LYS A 26 -6.77 -6.95 4.81
C LYS A 26 -7.45 -6.85 3.45
N ASN A 27 -8.22 -5.80 3.24
CA ASN A 27 -8.94 -5.55 2.00
C ASN A 27 -8.56 -4.21 1.37
N LEU A 28 -8.98 -3.99 0.12
CA LEU A 28 -8.62 -2.79 -0.64
C LEU A 28 -9.16 -1.49 0.01
N LEU A 29 -10.30 -1.56 0.71
CA LEU A 29 -10.86 -0.40 1.41
C LEU A 29 -10.01 -0.03 2.63
N GLU A 30 -9.52 -1.02 3.38
CA GLU A 30 -8.62 -0.75 4.51
C GLU A 30 -7.31 -0.11 4.05
N LEU A 31 -6.73 -0.59 2.93
CA LEU A 31 -5.54 0.01 2.34
C LEU A 31 -5.79 1.44 1.85
N ARG A 32 -6.94 1.67 1.21
CA ARG A 32 -7.38 2.99 0.77
C ARG A 32 -7.49 3.96 1.94
N ASP A 33 -8.18 3.55 3.00
CA ASP A 33 -8.37 4.37 4.18
C ASP A 33 -7.03 4.68 4.86
N PHE A 34 -6.12 3.70 4.89
CA PHE A 34 -4.78 3.87 5.44
C PHE A 34 -3.97 4.96 4.71
N VAL A 35 -3.92 4.95 3.37
CA VAL A 35 -3.16 5.98 2.62
C VAL A 35 -3.81 7.37 2.73
N LEU A 36 -5.13 7.44 2.86
CA LEU A 36 -5.87 8.70 3.06
C LEU A 36 -5.65 9.28 4.46
N GLN A 37 -5.69 8.45 5.50
CA GLN A 37 -5.47 8.87 6.89
C GLN A 37 -4.05 9.40 7.12
N ASN A 38 -3.06 8.86 6.39
CA ASN A 38 -1.69 9.36 6.42
C ASN A 38 -1.49 10.62 5.55
N THR A 39 -2.54 11.13 4.89
CA THR A 39 -2.54 12.39 4.11
C THR A 39 -1.54 12.46 2.95
N ILE A 40 -1.03 11.31 2.49
CA ILE A 40 -0.07 11.26 1.40
C ILE A 40 -0.75 11.38 0.02
N THR A 41 -2.05 11.09 -0.02
CA THR A 41 -2.91 11.22 -1.21
C THR A 41 -4.29 11.76 -0.81
N THR A 42 -5.16 12.05 -1.79
CA THR A 42 -6.53 12.52 -1.53
C THR A 42 -7.56 11.61 -2.18
N GLU A 43 -8.81 11.73 -1.69
CA GLU A 43 -9.99 11.12 -2.32
C GLU A 43 -10.03 11.37 -3.83
N GLN A 44 -9.80 12.63 -4.24
CA GLN A 44 -9.82 13.04 -5.64
C GLN A 44 -8.74 12.35 -6.48
N ASP A 45 -7.55 12.13 -5.91
CA ASP A 45 -6.44 11.46 -6.60
C ASP A 45 -6.77 9.98 -6.88
N LEU A 46 -7.61 9.38 -6.03
CA LEU A 46 -8.05 7.98 -6.11
C LEU A 46 -9.36 7.79 -6.90
N LEU A 47 -10.06 8.86 -7.29
CA LEU A 47 -11.30 8.76 -8.08
C LEU A 47 -11.04 8.34 -9.53
N VAL A 48 -9.90 8.74 -10.09
CA VAL A 48 -9.56 8.44 -11.48
C VAL A 48 -8.82 7.11 -11.54
N GLU A 49 -9.46 6.06 -12.04
CA GLU A 49 -8.88 4.71 -12.06
C GLU A 49 -7.55 4.61 -12.81
N SER A 50 -7.34 5.47 -13.81
CA SER A 50 -6.12 5.52 -14.60
C SER A 50 -5.01 6.38 -13.98
N SER A 51 -5.27 7.06 -12.87
CA SER A 51 -4.29 7.90 -12.19
C SER A 51 -3.12 7.06 -11.66
N PRO A 52 -1.93 7.66 -11.52
CA PRO A 52 -0.80 7.01 -10.87
C PRO A 52 -1.13 6.49 -9.47
N GLN A 53 -1.89 7.27 -8.69
CA GLN A 53 -2.31 6.96 -7.33
C GLN A 53 -3.22 5.72 -7.28
N SER A 54 -4.23 5.66 -8.14
CA SER A 54 -5.14 4.51 -8.24
C SER A 54 -4.40 3.24 -8.65
N LYS A 55 -3.48 3.36 -9.61
CA LYS A 55 -2.66 2.23 -10.07
C LYS A 55 -1.70 1.74 -8.97
N ALA A 56 -1.04 2.65 -8.26
CA ALA A 56 -0.16 2.30 -7.15
C ALA A 56 -0.92 1.62 -6.00
N LEU A 57 -2.12 2.10 -5.66
CA LEU A 57 -2.98 1.48 -4.64
C LEU A 57 -3.37 0.04 -5.03
N LYS A 58 -3.83 -0.15 -6.27
CA LYS A 58 -4.20 -1.46 -6.81
C LYS A 58 -3.00 -2.41 -6.83
N TRP A 59 -1.84 -1.93 -7.27
CA TRP A 59 -0.60 -2.70 -7.28
C TRP A 59 -0.20 -3.14 -5.87
N LEU A 60 -0.16 -2.22 -4.91
CA LEU A 60 0.23 -2.50 -3.52
C LEU A 60 -0.70 -3.55 -2.88
N PHE A 61 -2.00 -3.44 -3.17
CA PHE A 61 -2.97 -4.42 -2.73
C PHE A 61 -2.71 -5.83 -3.29
N VAL A 62 -2.47 -5.94 -4.60
CA VAL A 62 -2.27 -7.24 -5.26
C VAL A 62 -0.91 -7.86 -4.95
N THR A 63 0.14 -7.04 -4.86
CA THR A 63 1.52 -7.49 -4.76
C THR A 63 1.94 -7.77 -3.32
N ASP A 64 1.51 -6.93 -2.36
CA ASP A 64 2.04 -7.00 -1.00
C ASP A 64 0.97 -7.43 -0.01
N VAL A 65 -0.24 -6.88 -0.10
CA VAL A 65 -1.33 -7.18 0.85
C VAL A 65 -1.92 -8.56 0.60
N MET A 66 -2.32 -8.85 -0.63
CA MET A 66 -2.92 -10.14 -1.02
C MET A 66 -1.94 -11.31 -0.99
N GLN A 67 -0.64 -11.02 -1.08
CA GLN A 67 0.41 -12.04 -0.94
C GLN A 67 0.86 -12.19 0.53
N GLU A 68 0.15 -11.57 1.48
CA GLU A 68 0.43 -11.62 2.92
C GLU A 68 1.85 -11.17 3.29
N LYS A 69 2.50 -10.35 2.45
CA LYS A 69 3.85 -9.84 2.69
C LYS A 69 3.91 -8.69 3.67
N VAL A 70 2.75 -8.11 3.97
CA VAL A 70 2.59 -7.05 4.94
C VAL A 70 1.88 -7.65 6.14
N GLU A 71 2.52 -7.68 7.31
CA GLU A 71 1.87 -8.12 8.57
C GLU A 71 0.90 -7.05 9.07
N HIS A 72 1.31 -5.77 9.04
CA HIS A 72 0.50 -4.59 9.35
C HIS A 72 0.80 -3.46 8.37
N MET A 73 -0.23 -2.71 7.96
CA MET A 73 0.01 -1.52 7.14
C MET A 73 0.80 -0.51 7.98
N ASP A 74 1.96 -0.14 7.47
CA ASP A 74 3.01 0.54 8.21
C ASP A 74 3.72 1.57 7.32
N ARG A 75 4.91 2.03 7.77
CA ARG A 75 5.69 2.99 7.00
C ARG A 75 6.20 2.43 5.68
N ASP A 76 6.57 1.15 5.61
CA ASP A 76 7.00 0.51 4.35
C ASP A 76 5.86 0.50 3.33
N THR A 77 4.63 0.27 3.80
CA THR A 77 3.40 0.36 2.98
C THR A 77 3.25 1.76 2.33
N LEU A 78 3.50 2.84 3.09
CA LEU A 78 3.42 4.20 2.56
C LEU A 78 4.56 4.51 1.58
N ILE A 79 5.77 4.01 1.85
CA ILE A 79 6.93 4.18 0.97
C ILE A 79 6.70 3.48 -0.36
N ARG A 80 6.25 2.22 -0.33
CA ARG A 80 5.89 1.47 -1.53
C ARG A 80 4.80 2.15 -2.32
N TYR A 81 3.77 2.69 -1.65
CA TYR A 81 2.74 3.48 -2.32
C TYR A 81 3.32 4.72 -3.02
N ALA A 82 4.18 5.48 -2.34
CA ALA A 82 4.82 6.66 -2.90
C ALA A 82 5.70 6.33 -4.12
N LEU A 83 6.53 5.27 -4.02
CA LEU A 83 7.38 4.82 -5.11
C LEU A 83 6.56 4.22 -6.27
N GLY A 84 5.52 3.43 -5.98
CA GLY A 84 4.58 2.96 -7.01
C GLY A 84 3.91 4.11 -7.75
N THR A 85 3.57 5.18 -7.04
CA THR A 85 3.00 6.40 -7.64
C THR A 85 4.02 7.12 -8.51
N LEU A 86 5.29 7.21 -8.09
CA LEU A 86 6.39 7.71 -8.92
C LEU A 86 6.54 6.90 -10.20
N TYR A 87 6.54 5.58 -10.11
CA TYR A 87 6.63 4.71 -11.27
C TYR A 87 5.49 4.99 -12.26
N TYR A 88 4.22 4.94 -11.83
CA TYR A 88 3.09 5.13 -12.73
C TYR A 88 2.90 6.57 -13.23
N SER A 89 3.51 7.56 -12.58
CA SER A 89 3.48 8.96 -13.02
C SER A 89 4.59 9.32 -13.99
N THR A 90 5.62 8.47 -14.12
CA THR A 90 6.82 8.79 -14.89
C THR A 90 7.29 7.70 -15.85
N ASN A 91 6.74 6.48 -15.78
CA ASN A 91 7.01 5.39 -16.72
C ASN A 91 5.83 5.18 -17.66
N ASN A 92 6.12 5.06 -18.95
CA ASN A 92 5.15 4.87 -20.03
C ASN A 92 4.06 5.95 -20.03
N VAL A 93 4.48 7.19 -19.80
CA VAL A 93 3.59 8.36 -19.80
C VAL A 93 3.85 9.21 -21.05
N PRO A 94 2.82 9.78 -21.67
CA PRO A 94 3.01 10.70 -22.78
C PRO A 94 3.83 11.92 -22.34
N SER A 95 4.95 12.16 -23.02
CA SER A 95 5.73 13.38 -22.90
C SER A 95 5.52 14.22 -24.15
N THR A 96 5.37 15.53 -23.97
CA THR A 96 5.25 16.52 -25.06
C THR A 96 6.51 17.37 -25.20
N GLN A 97 7.68 16.84 -24.85
CA GLN A 97 8.93 17.51 -25.18
C GLN A 97 9.09 17.64 -26.70
N GLY A 98 9.08 18.88 -27.20
CA GLY A 98 9.33 19.19 -28.61
C GLY A 98 8.14 19.03 -29.55
N GLY A 99 6.90 19.05 -29.05
CA GLY A 99 5.69 19.10 -29.90
C GLY A 99 5.35 17.80 -30.63
N ARG A 100 6.04 16.69 -30.29
CA ARG A 100 5.68 15.33 -30.71
C ARG A 100 5.35 14.54 -29.46
N SER A 101 4.21 13.86 -29.44
CA SER A 101 3.88 12.91 -28.37
C SER A 101 4.79 11.69 -28.51
N LYS A 102 5.69 11.51 -27.55
CA LYS A 102 6.43 10.26 -27.39
C LYS A 102 6.19 9.76 -25.97
N GLU A 103 5.93 8.46 -25.85
CA GLU A 103 5.91 7.81 -24.54
C GLU A 103 7.35 7.74 -24.02
N GLU A 104 7.59 8.34 -22.87
CA GLU A 104 8.86 8.17 -22.16
C GLU A 104 8.74 6.90 -21.33
N ILE A 105 9.60 5.94 -21.65
CA ILE A 105 9.60 4.59 -21.07
C ILE A 105 10.90 4.45 -20.30
N TRP A 106 10.78 3.92 -19.09
CA TRP A 106 11.92 3.66 -18.24
C TRP A 106 12.86 2.64 -18.89
N LYS A 107 14.16 2.95 -18.88
CA LYS A 107 15.19 2.05 -19.45
C LYS A 107 15.57 0.93 -18.48
N MET A 108 15.53 1.21 -17.18
CA MET A 108 15.85 0.30 -16.09
C MET A 108 14.77 0.40 -15.03
N GLU A 109 14.08 -0.72 -14.81
CA GLU A 109 12.99 -0.87 -13.84
C GLU A 109 13.18 -2.11 -12.96
N THR A 110 14.43 -2.57 -12.78
CA THR A 110 14.75 -3.74 -11.97
C THR A 110 14.14 -3.63 -10.58
N ASP A 111 13.37 -4.66 -10.22
CA ASP A 111 12.60 -4.81 -8.97
C ASP A 111 11.51 -3.75 -8.70
N TRP A 112 11.35 -2.73 -9.53
CA TRP A 112 10.22 -1.80 -9.39
C TRP A 112 8.90 -2.55 -9.54
N LEU A 113 7.93 -2.19 -8.70
CA LEU A 113 6.64 -2.87 -8.61
C LEU A 113 6.74 -4.38 -8.29
N SER A 114 7.85 -4.82 -7.72
CA SER A 114 7.99 -6.18 -7.19
C SER A 114 7.69 -6.21 -5.70
N PRO A 115 7.43 -7.39 -5.13
CA PRO A 115 7.29 -7.52 -3.71
C PRO A 115 8.64 -7.52 -2.95
N ASN A 116 9.77 -7.45 -3.65
CA ASN A 116 11.09 -7.37 -3.01
C ASN A 116 11.22 -6.05 -2.24
N SER A 117 12.13 -5.99 -1.26
CA SER A 117 12.40 -4.75 -0.53
C SER A 117 12.72 -3.61 -1.49
N VAL A 118 12.17 -2.43 -1.22
CA VAL A 118 12.40 -1.22 -2.02
C VAL A 118 13.88 -0.85 -2.10
N CYS A 119 14.69 -1.27 -1.12
CA CYS A 119 16.13 -1.04 -1.12
C CYS A 119 16.88 -1.85 -2.19
N GLY A 120 16.26 -2.89 -2.76
CA GLY A 120 16.77 -3.61 -3.92
C GLY A 120 16.39 -3.00 -5.26
N TRP A 121 15.47 -2.03 -5.27
CA TRP A 121 14.96 -1.44 -6.51
C TRP A 121 16.02 -0.56 -7.15
N PHE A 122 16.07 -0.61 -8.49
CA PHE A 122 17.03 0.19 -9.23
C PHE A 122 16.93 1.68 -8.88
N GLY A 123 18.05 2.27 -8.47
CA GLY A 123 18.14 3.70 -8.16
C GLY A 123 17.67 4.10 -6.76
N ILE A 124 17.20 3.17 -5.93
CA ILE A 124 16.84 3.46 -4.54
C ILE A 124 18.07 3.28 -3.64
N THR A 125 18.30 4.23 -2.74
CA THR A 125 19.29 4.14 -1.66
C THR A 125 18.57 4.18 -0.33
N CYS A 126 18.80 3.18 0.52
CA CYS A 126 18.31 3.16 1.90
C CYS A 126 19.43 3.52 2.88
N GLY A 127 19.11 4.34 3.88
CA GLY A 127 19.90 4.55 5.09
C GLY A 127 19.36 3.65 6.20
N GLY A 128 20.20 3.22 7.13
CA GLY A 128 19.76 2.41 8.26
C GLY A 128 20.70 1.25 8.57
N ALA A 129 20.81 0.90 9.85
CA ALA A 129 21.60 -0.22 10.36
C ALA A 129 20.77 -1.51 10.57
N ARG A 130 19.48 -1.50 10.19
CA ARG A 130 18.57 -2.62 10.38
C ARG A 130 17.94 -3.00 9.05
N ASP A 131 17.93 -4.30 8.78
CA ASP A 131 17.49 -4.90 7.52
C ASP A 131 15.97 -4.81 7.27
N ASP A 132 15.20 -4.32 8.25
CA ASP A 132 13.73 -4.38 8.31
C ASP A 132 13.03 -3.02 8.15
N ALA A 133 13.76 -1.90 8.21
CA ALA A 133 13.19 -0.56 8.04
C ALA A 133 13.75 0.11 6.78
N SER A 134 12.90 0.24 5.75
CA SER A 134 13.21 0.93 4.50
C SER A 134 13.28 2.46 4.70
N GLU A 135 14.31 3.00 5.34
CA GLU A 135 14.53 4.45 5.32
C GLU A 135 15.16 4.81 3.97
N VAL A 136 14.33 5.12 2.97
CA VAL A 136 14.79 5.58 1.66
C VAL A 136 15.40 6.98 1.82
N VAL A 137 16.73 7.07 1.66
CA VAL A 137 17.50 8.32 1.77
C VAL A 137 17.90 8.90 0.42
N GLY A 138 17.67 8.17 -0.67
CA GLY A 138 18.04 8.64 -2.00
C GLY A 138 17.28 7.93 -3.11
N ILE A 139 16.96 8.70 -4.16
CA ILE A 139 16.45 8.19 -5.43
C ILE A 139 17.32 8.78 -6.55
N ALA A 140 17.95 7.92 -7.35
CA ALA A 140 18.81 8.31 -8.45
C ALA A 140 18.43 7.50 -9.71
N LEU A 141 17.76 8.17 -10.65
CA LEU A 141 17.30 7.58 -11.92
C LEU A 141 17.89 8.32 -13.14
N PRO A 142 19.22 8.53 -13.20
CA PRO A 142 19.84 9.36 -14.22
C PRO A 142 19.65 8.75 -15.62
N GLY A 143 19.16 9.57 -16.55
CA GLY A 143 18.99 9.15 -17.95
C GLY A 143 17.98 8.02 -18.15
N ASN A 144 17.13 7.72 -17.15
CA ASN A 144 16.23 6.58 -17.17
C ASN A 144 15.00 6.77 -18.07
N GLY A 145 14.79 7.93 -18.68
CA GLY A 145 13.59 8.17 -19.50
C GLY A 145 12.35 8.45 -18.67
N LEU A 146 12.48 9.26 -17.62
CA LEU A 146 11.35 9.75 -16.82
C LEU A 146 10.52 10.74 -17.65
N GLY A 147 9.24 10.45 -17.84
CA GLY A 147 8.25 11.39 -18.37
C GLY A 147 7.36 11.97 -17.28
N GLY A 148 6.31 12.70 -17.70
CA GLY A 148 5.21 13.10 -16.81
C GLY A 148 5.60 14.10 -15.73
N THR A 149 5.10 13.90 -14.51
CA THR A 149 5.28 14.82 -13.37
C THR A 149 5.69 14.07 -12.11
N LEU A 150 6.50 14.72 -11.27
CA LEU A 150 6.85 14.16 -9.95
C LEU A 150 5.64 14.20 -9.01
N PRO A 151 5.26 13.07 -8.39
CA PRO A 151 4.11 13.01 -7.50
C PRO A 151 4.44 13.59 -6.12
N LYS A 152 3.43 14.20 -5.47
CA LYS A 152 3.56 14.79 -4.13
C LYS A 152 3.83 13.75 -3.04
N GLU A 153 3.41 12.51 -3.28
CA GLU A 153 3.55 11.36 -2.40
C GLU A 153 5.02 11.11 -2.01
N LEU A 154 5.99 11.56 -2.83
CA LEU A 154 7.42 11.51 -2.52
C LEU A 154 7.80 12.29 -1.25
N ALA A 155 6.99 13.27 -0.82
CA ALA A 155 7.20 13.97 0.45
C ALA A 155 7.08 13.04 1.67
N THR A 156 6.56 11.82 1.51
CA THR A 156 6.46 10.81 2.58
C THR A 156 7.83 10.18 2.92
N LEU A 157 8.84 10.36 2.06
CA LEU A 157 10.18 9.78 2.23
C LEU A 157 11.08 10.59 3.17
N THR A 158 10.52 11.53 3.95
CA THR A 158 11.25 12.43 4.88
C THR A 158 11.32 11.92 6.31
#